data_AF-A0A7Z9XGY1-F1
#
_entry.id   AF-A0A7Z9XGY1-F1
#
_cell.length_a   1.000
_cell.length_b   1.000
_cell.length_c   1.000
_cell.angle_alpha   90.00
_cell.angle_beta   90.00
_cell.angle_gamma   90.00
#
_symmetry.space_group_name_H-M   'P 1'
#
loop_
_entity.id
_entity.type
_entity.pdbx_description
1 polymer ?
#
loop_
_entity_poly.entity_id
_entity_poly.type
_entity_poly.pdbx_seq_one_letter_code
_entity_poly.pdbx_strand_id
1 'polypeptide(L)' 'MVRIPKHRQPTHPGEMLREEFLEPMHISQRDLANAIHVPYQRVNELV' A
#
# COMPACT_ATOMS: atom_id res chain seq x y z
N MET A 1 -21.41 13.87 5.58
CA MET A 1 -19.98 14.21 5.43
C MET A 1 -19.21 13.38 6.47
N VAL A 2 -18.35 12.45 6.04
CA VAL A 2 -17.55 11.63 6.96
C VAL A 2 -16.50 12.53 7.61
N ARG A 3 -16.52 12.65 8.93
CA ARG A 3 -15.54 13.44 9.69
C ARG A 3 -14.30 12.56 9.90
N ILE A 4 -13.17 12.91 9.30
CA ILE A 4 -11.90 12.25 9.59
C ILE A 4 -11.49 12.61 11.03
N PRO A 5 -11.22 11.63 11.92
CA PRO A 5 -10.79 11.91 13.28
C PRO A 5 -9.50 12.75 13.29
N LYS A 6 -9.48 13.85 14.06
CA LYS A 6 -8.29 14.71 14.22
C LYS A 6 -7.14 13.99 14.95
N HIS A 7 -7.46 13.01 15.79
CA HIS A 7 -6.50 12.24 16.56
C HIS A 7 -6.78 10.76 16.31
N ARG A 8 -5.99 10.16 15.43
CA ARG A 8 -5.94 8.72 15.17
C ARG A 8 -4.48 8.31 15.01
N GLN A 9 -4.19 7.05 15.28
CA GLN A 9 -2.89 6.52 14.89
C GLN A 9 -2.76 6.62 13.36
N PRO A 10 -1.63 7.12 12.82
CA PRO A 10 -1.39 7.09 11.39
C PRO A 10 -1.40 5.64 10.92
N THR A 11 -2.09 5.38 9.81
CA THR A 11 -2.03 4.07 9.16
C THR A 11 -0.69 3.97 8.43
N HIS A 12 -0.01 2.82 8.49
CA HIS A 12 1.24 2.67 7.78
C HIS A 12 0.98 2.68 6.25
N PRO A 13 1.82 3.34 5.44
CA PRO A 13 1.63 3.35 3.98
C PRO A 13 1.53 1.95 3.36
N GLY A 14 2.27 0.97 3.89
CA GLY A 14 2.19 -0.42 3.44
C GLY A 14 0.88 -1.13 3.75
N GLU A 15 0.27 -0.81 4.89
CA GLU A 15 -1.06 -1.34 5.24
C GLU A 15 -2.09 -0.82 4.25
N MET A 16 -2.07 0.49 3.97
CA MET A 16 -2.94 1.11 2.95
C MET A 16 -2.70 0.49 1.57
N LEU A 17 -1.43 0.35 1.15
CA LEU A 17 -1.08 -0.23 -0.14
C LEU A 17 -1.59 -1.67 -0.28
N ARG A 18 -1.45 -2.48 0.77
CA ARG A 18 -1.89 -3.88 0.77
C ARG A 18 -3.41 -4.00 0.70
N GLU A 19 -4.10 -3.37 1.64
CA GLU A 19 -5.54 -3.57 1.88
C GLU A 19 -6.41 -2.82 0.87
N GLU A 20 -5.99 -1.64 0.40
CA GLU A 20 -6.79 -0.83 -0.52
C GLU A 20 -6.44 -1.02 -2.00
N PHE A 21 -5.29 -1.63 -2.32
CA PHE A 21 -4.84 -1.80 -3.71
C PHE A 21 -4.46 -3.25 -4.06
N LEU A 22 -3.46 -3.83 -3.40
CA LEU A 22 -2.93 -5.14 -3.80
C LEU A 22 -3.96 -6.27 -3.65
N GLU A 23 -4.64 -6.33 -2.50
CA GLU A 23 -5.67 -7.35 -2.23
C GLU A 23 -6.90 -7.19 -3.16
N PRO A 24 -7.54 -6.00 -3.30
CA PRO A 24 -8.65 -5.81 -4.23
C PRO A 24 -8.28 -6.11 -5.69
N MET A 25 -7.07 -5.77 -6.10
CA MET A 25 -6.59 -5.98 -7.47
C MET A 25 -6.04 -7.39 -7.72
N HIS A 26 -5.91 -8.22 -6.69
CA HIS A 26 -5.36 -9.57 -6.77
C HIS A 26 -3.95 -9.62 -7.40
N ILE A 27 -3.10 -8.65 -7.06
CA ILE A 27 -1.73 -8.56 -7.54
C ILE A 27 -0.73 -8.63 -6.38
N SER A 28 0.44 -9.20 -6.62
CA SER A 28 1.51 -9.22 -5.62
C SER A 28 2.32 -7.91 -5.60
N GLN A 29 3.07 -7.67 -4.52
CA GLN A 29 4.06 -6.60 -4.47
C GLN A 29 5.10 -6.68 -5.60
N ARG A 30 5.44 -7.90 -6.05
CA ARG A 30 6.35 -8.13 -7.17
C ARG A 30 5.74 -7.71 -8.49
N ASP A 31 4.45 -8.00 -8.70
CA ASP A 31 3.73 -7.56 -9.89
C ASP A 31 3.66 -6.03 -9.94
N LEU A 32 3.36 -5.39 -8.80
CA LEU A 32 3.40 -3.93 -8.69
C LEU A 32 4.80 -3.38 -9.01
N ALA A 33 5.85 -3.92 -8.39
CA ALA A 33 7.23 -3.48 -8.60
C ALA A 33 7.63 -3.56 -10.09
N ASN A 34 7.27 -4.66 -10.76
CA ASN A 34 7.49 -4.85 -12.19
C ASN A 34 6.71 -3.84 -13.03
N ALA A 35 5.44 -3.60 -12.70
CA ALA A 35 4.56 -2.70 -13.44
C ALA A 35 4.97 -1.22 -13.36
N ILE A 36 5.53 -0.77 -12.24
CA ILE A 36 6.02 0.60 -12.06
C ILE A 36 7.54 0.74 -12.27
N HIS A 37 8.19 -0.33 -12.75
CA HIS A 37 9.62 -0.38 -13.06
C HIS A 37 10.55 0.03 -11.90
N VAL A 38 10.27 -0.45 -10.69
CA VAL A 38 11.13 -0.26 -9.51
C VAL A 38 11.65 -1.60 -8.97
N PRO A 39 12.80 -1.61 -8.28
CA PRO A 39 13.25 -2.81 -7.58
C PRO A 39 12.21 -3.28 -6.56
N TYR A 40 11.99 -4.60 -6.46
CA TYR A 40 11.06 -5.20 -5.50
C TYR A 40 11.28 -4.72 -4.05
N GLN A 41 12.55 -4.51 -3.66
CA GLN A 41 12.94 -3.98 -2.35
C GLN A 41 12.24 -2.66 -2.00
N ARG A 42 12.00 -1.78 -2.99
CA ARG A 42 11.33 -0.49 -2.78
C ARG A 42 9.87 -0.64 -2.37
N VAL A 43 9.19 -1.66 -2.88
CA VAL A 43 7.81 -1.98 -2.48
C VAL A 43 7.81 -2.68 -1.12
N ASN A 44 8.79 -3.57 -0.89
CA ASN A 44 8.92 -4.28 0.38
C ASN A 44 9.27 -3.36 1.57
N GLU A 45 10.04 -2.29 1.36
CA GLU A 45 10.34 -1.28 2.39
C GLU A 45 9.09 -0.49 2.86
N LEU A 46 8.00 -0.51 2.08
CA LEU A 46 6.75 0.13 2.47
C LEU A 46 5.91 -0.74 3.41
N VAL A 47 6.13 -2.06 3.45
CA VAL A 47 5.29 -3.04 4.15
C VAL A 47 6.00 -3.58 5.38
#